data_AF-A0A962HXT6-F1
#
_entry.id   AF-A0A962HXT6-F1
#
_cell.length_a   1.000
_cell.length_b   1.000
_cell.length_c   1.000
_cell.angle_alpha   90.00
_cell.angle_beta   90.00
_cell.angle_gamma   90.00
#
_symmetry.space_group_name_H-M   'P 1'
#
loop_
_entity.id
_entity.type
_entity.pdbx_description
1 polymer ?
#
loop_
_entity_poly.entity_id
_entity_poly.type
_entity_poly.pdbx_seq_one_letter_code
_entity_poly.pdbx_strand_id
1 'polypeptide(L)'
;AIIGAVLPLVLFSQFFAEGGTLLGFVPALLVNGASAGFSADLIVSSLVFWCFMASRRPGGPALWPFVALNLCIGLSCALPAYLYRSSAD
;
A
#
# COMPACT_ATOMS: atom_id res chain seq x y z
N ALA A 1 9.96 -6.41 1.59
CA ALA A 1 9.32 -5.73 2.73
C ALA A 1 10.05 -4.44 3.11
N ILE A 2 11.32 -4.50 3.56
CA ILE A 2 12.02 -3.34 4.14
C ILE A 2 12.17 -2.16 3.16
N ILE A 3 12.70 -2.38 1.95
CA ILE A 3 12.89 -1.30 0.95
C ILE A 3 11.53 -0.71 0.51
N GLY A 4 10.54 -1.57 0.29
CA GLY A 4 9.17 -1.16 -0.02
C GLY A 4 8.45 -0.43 1.12
N ALA A 5 9.01 -0.41 2.33
CA ALA A 5 8.51 0.35 3.46
C ALA A 5 9.27 1.66 3.70
N VAL A 6 10.59 1.63 3.52
CA VAL A 6 11.43 2.82 3.68
C VAL A 6 11.14 3.85 2.60
N LEU A 7 10.99 3.42 1.34
CA LEU A 7 10.81 4.34 0.22
C LEU A 7 9.56 5.22 0.35
N PRO A 8 8.35 4.68 0.66
CA PRO A 8 7.15 5.48 0.86
C PRO A 8 7.26 6.39 2.08
N LEU A 9 7.84 5.92 3.18
CA LEU A 9 8.04 6.73 4.38
C LEU A 9 8.94 7.95 4.14
N VAL A 10 10.04 7.77 3.41
CA VAL A 10 10.93 8.87 3.04
C VAL A 10 10.18 9.88 2.15
N LEU A 11 9.48 9.41 1.12
CA LEU A 11 8.72 10.29 0.22
C LEU A 11 7.60 11.05 0.94
N PHE A 12 6.87 10.40 1.84
CA PHE A 12 5.85 11.05 2.67
C PHE A 12 6.48 12.07 3.62
N SER A 13 7.60 11.74 4.27
CA SER A 13 8.28 12.67 5.17
C SER A 13 8.76 13.93 4.44
N GLN A 14 9.25 13.80 3.19
CA GLN A 14 9.62 14.95 2.36
C GLN A 14 8.40 15.80 2.02
N PHE A 15 7.28 15.19 1.62
CA PHE A 15 6.05 15.92 1.31
C PHE A 15 5.53 16.75 2.50
N PHE A 16 5.54 16.19 3.71
CA PHE A 16 5.15 16.94 4.92
C PHE A 16 6.19 17.99 5.31
N ALA A 17 7.48 17.73 5.11
CA ALA A 17 8.54 18.71 5.37
C ALA A 17 8.45 19.94 4.45
N GLU A 18 7.94 19.77 3.22
CA GLU A 18 7.68 20.85 2.26
C GLU A 18 6.34 21.58 2.51
N GLY A 19 5.66 21.31 3.63
CA GLY A 19 4.39 21.97 3.99
C GLY A 19 3.15 21.30 3.39
N GLY A 20 3.30 20.09 2.84
CA GLY A 20 2.18 19.28 2.37
C GLY A 20 1.20 18.98 3.50
N THR A 21 -0.10 19.09 3.21
CA THR A 21 -1.17 18.75 4.14
C THR A 21 -1.81 17.42 3.75
N LEU A 22 -2.46 16.74 4.70
CA LEU A 22 -3.20 15.50 4.43
C LEU A 22 -4.25 15.69 3.33
N LEU A 23 -4.90 16.86 3.30
CA LEU A 23 -5.87 17.25 2.29
C LEU A 23 -5.23 17.56 0.92
N GLY A 24 -3.99 18.09 0.91
CA GLY A 24 -3.21 18.34 -0.30
C GLY A 24 -2.57 17.09 -0.90
N PHE A 25 -2.55 15.98 -0.17
CA PHE A 25 -1.90 14.74 -0.59
C PHE A 25 -2.59 14.10 -1.82
N VAL A 26 -3.92 14.04 -1.82
CA VAL A 26 -4.71 13.50 -2.94
C VAL A 26 -4.50 14.29 -4.24
N PRO A 27 -4.64 15.64 -4.27
CA PRO A 27 -4.36 16.40 -5.48
C PRO A 27 -2.88 16.37 -5.89
N ALA A 28 -1.93 16.23 -4.94
CA ALA A 28 -0.52 16.06 -5.26
C ALA A 28 -0.23 14.71 -5.96
N LEU A 29 -0.88 13.63 -5.55
CA LEU A 29 -0.80 12.33 -6.23
C LEU A 29 -1.35 12.37 -7.66
N LEU A 30 -2.35 13.22 -7.90
CA LEU A 30 -3.02 13.36 -9.19
C LEU A 30 -2.56 14.58 -10.00
N VAL A 31 -1.43 15.20 -9.64
CA VAL A 31 -0.98 16.48 -10.21
C VAL A 31 -0.64 16.39 -11.71
N ASN A 32 -0.27 15.21 -12.20
CA ASN A 32 -0.02 14.97 -13.62
C ASN A 32 -0.47 13.55 -14.03
N GLY A 33 -0.57 13.32 -15.35
CA GLY A 33 -1.03 12.04 -15.89
C GLY A 33 -0.17 10.83 -15.48
N ALA A 34 1.14 11.02 -15.30
CA ALA A 34 2.03 9.94 -14.89
C ALA A 34 1.84 9.59 -13.40
N SER A 35 1.81 10.58 -12.50
CA SER A 35 1.55 10.38 -11.07
C SER A 35 0.16 9.82 -10.82
N ALA A 36 -0.84 10.27 -11.59
CA ALA A 36 -2.18 9.73 -11.57
C ALA A 36 -2.24 8.27 -12.04
N GLY A 37 -1.52 7.93 -13.12
CA GLY A 37 -1.39 6.56 -13.60
C GLY A 37 -0.76 5.62 -12.57
N PHE A 38 0.34 6.03 -11.93
CA PHE A 38 0.97 5.27 -10.85
C PHE A 38 0.05 5.12 -9.63
N SER A 39 -0.67 6.18 -9.25
CA SER A 39 -1.62 6.13 -8.13
C SER A 39 -2.79 5.19 -8.43
N ALA A 40 -3.31 5.22 -9.67
CA ALA A 40 -4.37 4.32 -10.11
C ALA A 40 -3.90 2.86 -10.14
N ASP A 41 -2.69 2.58 -10.62
CA ASP A 41 -2.09 1.24 -10.58
C ASP A 41 -1.97 0.71 -9.14
N LEU A 42 -1.52 1.55 -8.20
CA LEU A 42 -1.44 1.18 -6.78
C LEU A 42 -2.82 0.91 -6.17
N ILE A 43 -3.85 1.71 -6.49
CA ILE A 43 -5.22 1.50 -6.00
C ILE A 43 -5.79 0.20 -6.57
N VAL A 44 -5.68 -0.02 -7.88
CA VAL A 44 -6.19 -1.23 -8.55
C VAL A 44 -5.47 -2.46 -8.04
N SER A 45 -4.14 -2.43 -7.95
CA SER A 45 -3.34 -3.55 -7.44
C SER A 45 -3.66 -3.86 -5.97
N SER A 46 -3.94 -2.83 -5.15
CA SER A 46 -4.39 -3.02 -3.76
C SER A 46 -5.77 -3.67 -3.66
N LEU A 47 -6.73 -3.25 -4.50
CA LEU A 47 -8.05 -3.87 -4.58
C LEU A 47 -7.97 -5.34 -5.01
N VAL A 48 -7.19 -5.63 -6.05
CA VAL A 48 -6.97 -7.01 -6.54
C VAL A 48 -6.34 -7.86 -5.43
N PHE A 49 -5.36 -7.33 -4.71
CA PHE A 49 -4.73 -8.03 -3.59
C PHE A 49 -5.71 -8.32 -2.44
N TRP A 50 -6.59 -7.37 -2.09
CA TRP A 50 -7.62 -7.60 -1.06
C TRP A 50 -8.61 -8.68 -1.50
N CYS A 51 -9.05 -8.67 -2.76
CA CYS A 51 -9.90 -9.72 -3.34
C CYS A 51 -9.19 -11.09 -3.33
N PHE A 52 -7.90 -11.13 -3.65
CA PHE A 52 -7.09 -12.37 -3.59
C PHE A 52 -6.99 -12.92 -2.17
N MET A 53 -6.74 -12.08 -1.17
CA MET A 53 -6.71 -12.53 0.22
C MET A 53 -8.10 -13.01 0.68
N ALA A 54 -9.17 -12.34 0.24
CA ALA A 54 -10.55 -12.70 0.60
C ALA A 54 -10.97 -14.04 -0.01
N SER A 55 -10.51 -14.40 -1.22
CA SER A 55 -10.78 -15.70 -1.82
C SER A 55 -10.06 -16.86 -1.13
N ARG A 56 -8.94 -16.58 -0.44
CA ARG A 56 -8.15 -17.56 0.34
C ARG A 56 -8.62 -17.71 1.79
N ARG A 57 -9.73 -17.09 2.16
CA ARG A 57 -10.23 -16.97 3.55
C ARG A 57 -10.62 -18.26 4.29
N PRO A 58 -10.98 -19.42 3.69
CA PRO A 58 -11.38 -20.57 4.49
C PRO A 58 -10.30 -21.14 5.43
N GLY A 59 -9.03 -20.71 5.33
CA GLY A 59 -7.95 -21.10 6.26
C GLY A 59 -6.82 -20.08 6.42
N GLY A 60 -7.05 -18.80 6.08
CA GLY A 60 -6.00 -17.79 6.01
C GLY A 60 -5.96 -16.82 7.20
N PRO A 61 -4.82 -16.13 7.43
CA PRO A 61 -4.65 -15.12 8.47
C PRO A 61 -5.57 -13.90 8.26
N ALA A 62 -5.85 -13.17 9.34
CA ALA A 62 -6.75 -12.01 9.33
C ALA A 62 -6.34 -10.96 8.29
N LEU A 63 -7.30 -10.48 7.48
CA LEU A 63 -7.09 -9.52 6.39
C LEU A 63 -6.70 -8.11 6.86
N TRP A 64 -7.28 -7.68 7.97
CA TRP A 64 -7.15 -6.32 8.53
C TRP A 64 -5.70 -5.82 8.70
N PRO A 65 -4.75 -6.57 9.29
CA PRO A 65 -3.37 -6.12 9.42
C PRO A 65 -2.69 -5.89 8.07
N PHE A 66 -2.99 -6.67 7.03
CA PHE A 66 -2.40 -6.51 5.70
C PHE A 66 -2.99 -5.35 4.93
N VAL A 67 -4.29 -5.09 5.12
CA VAL A 67 -4.97 -3.88 4.60
C VAL A 67 -4.38 -2.62 5.24
N ALA A 68 -4.20 -2.61 6.56
CA ALA A 68 -3.54 -1.51 7.26
C ALA A 68 -2.10 -1.30 6.79
N LEU A 69 -1.33 -2.38 6.59
CA LEU A 69 0.03 -2.28 6.06
C LEU A 69 0.07 -1.74 4.62
N ASN A 70 -0.89 -2.15 3.79
CA ASN A 70 -1.02 -1.66 2.42
C ASN A 70 -1.36 -0.17 2.37
N LEU A 71 -2.24 0.32 3.25
CA LEU A 71 -2.62 1.73 3.35
C LEU A 71 -1.51 2.61 3.95
N CYS A 72 -0.84 2.14 5.01
CA CYS A 72 0.17 2.93 5.71
C CYS A 72 1.54 2.92 5.01
N ILE A 73 1.90 1.79 4.40
CA ILE A 73 3.25 1.54 3.91
C ILE A 73 3.23 1.26 2.40
N GLY A 74 2.30 0.44 1.93
CA GLY A 74 2.15 0.13 0.51
C GLY A 74 2.10 -1.37 0.22
N LEU A 75 1.64 -1.69 -0.99
CA LEU A 75 1.48 -3.06 -1.47
C LEU A 75 2.79 -3.86 -1.45
N SER A 76 3.91 -3.20 -1.76
CA SER A 76 5.25 -3.82 -1.82
C SER A 76 5.71 -4.39 -0.47
N CYS A 77 5.16 -3.91 0.65
CA CYS A 77 5.40 -4.48 1.97
C CYS A 77 4.28 -5.46 2.40
N ALA A 78 3.02 -5.15 2.08
CA ALA A 78 1.86 -5.97 2.45
C ALA A 78 1.88 -7.37 1.81
N LEU A 79 2.24 -7.45 0.52
CA LEU A 79 2.29 -8.71 -0.24
C LEU A 79 3.28 -9.73 0.35
N PRO A 80 4.59 -9.42 0.54
CA PRO A 80 5.52 -10.38 1.13
C PRO A 80 5.19 -10.73 2.59
N ALA A 81 4.62 -9.80 3.36
CA ALA A 81 4.18 -10.08 4.72
C ALA A 81 3.01 -11.09 4.75
N TYR A 82 2.07 -10.97 3.82
CA TYR A 82 0.96 -11.92 3.69
C TYR A 82 1.44 -13.31 3.28
N LEU A 83 2.31 -13.40 2.26
CA LEU A 83 2.86 -14.67 1.80
C LEU A 83 3.68 -15.38 2.89
N TYR A 84 4.47 -14.63 3.67
CA TYR A 84 5.21 -15.20 4.79
C TYR A 84 4.27 -15.83 5.83
N ARG A 85 3.18 -15.14 6.18
CA ARG A 85 2.20 -15.65 7.14
C ARG A 85 1.44 -16.85 6.59
N SER A 86 1.10 -16.87 5.30
CA SER A 86 0.38 -17.99 4.68
C SER A 86 1.26 -19.21 4.39
N SER A 87 2.59 -19.10 4.50
CA SER A 87 3.55 -20.20 4.32
C SER A 87 3.97 -20.83 5.66
N ALA A 88 3.57 -20.23 6.78
CA ALA A 88 3.90 -20.68 8.13
C ALA A 88 2.81 -21.58 8.75
N ASP A 89 1.77 -21.90 7.99
CA ASP A 89 0.76 -22.93 8.23
C ASP A 89 0.96 -24.08 7.22
#